data_AF-A0A5A8CC83-F1
#
_entry.id   AF-A0A5A8CC83-F1
#
_cell.length_a   1.000
_cell.length_b   1.000
_cell.length_c   1.000
_cell.angle_alpha   90.00
_cell.angle_beta   90.00
_cell.angle_gamma   90.00
#
_symmetry.space_group_name_H-M   'P 1'
#
loop_
_entity.id
_entity.type
_entity.pdbx_description
1 polymer ?
#
loop_
_entity_poly.entity_id
_entity_poly.type
_entity_poly.pdbx_seq_one_letter_code
_entity_poly.pdbx_strand_id
1 'polypeptide(L)'
;MRVRMGLVKTVTAFVAALVVGMATSVAAEDMTRCQVCIYTLERIKNGYTYLLPNICEELNAKYPGTDGAPKPLYGQCMALLSGMSQWGADVKHWWHFGCYKVEDYGAMELIQPCPTHAVCAKITDLNKVPFCEWPKSDSDMEGLKSCKDEKCGET
;
A
#
# COMPACT_ATOMS: atom_id res chain seq x y z
N MET A 1 -21.43 26.70 61.23
CA MET A 1 -22.40 25.77 61.87
C MET A 1 -22.96 24.85 60.80
N ARG A 2 -23.15 23.57 61.15
CA ARG A 2 -23.58 22.45 60.30
C ARG A 2 -24.82 22.74 59.44
N VAL A 3 -24.88 22.21 58.22
CA VAL A 3 -26.02 21.38 57.77
C VAL A 3 -25.49 20.30 56.81
N ARG A 4 -25.83 19.05 57.14
CA ARG A 4 -25.65 17.82 56.35
C ARG A 4 -27.04 17.42 55.83
N MET A 5 -27.03 16.58 54.79
CA MET A 5 -28.09 15.66 54.35
C MET A 5 -29.11 16.15 53.32
N GLY A 6 -29.27 15.32 52.28
CA GLY A 6 -30.28 15.44 51.24
C GLY A 6 -30.13 14.41 50.13
N LEU A 7 -30.17 13.13 50.48
CA LEU A 7 -30.30 11.98 49.57
C LEU A 7 -31.63 12.10 48.79
N VAL A 8 -31.60 12.17 47.46
CA VAL A 8 -32.80 11.95 46.62
C VAL A 8 -32.48 10.89 45.57
N LYS A 9 -33.17 9.76 45.74
CA LYS A 9 -33.20 8.58 44.86
C LYS A 9 -33.74 8.94 43.47
N THR A 10 -33.08 8.37 42.45
CA THR A 10 -33.60 7.79 41.20
C THR A 10 -34.93 8.32 40.64
N VAL A 11 -34.96 8.66 39.34
CA VAL A 11 -35.94 8.16 38.37
C VAL A 11 -35.60 8.64 36.95
N THR A 12 -35.83 7.74 36.00
CA THR A 12 -36.01 7.90 34.54
C THR A 12 -34.80 8.21 33.65
N ALA A 13 -34.40 7.16 32.93
CA ALA A 13 -33.70 7.19 31.67
C ALA A 13 -34.33 8.17 30.68
N PHE A 14 -33.51 9.07 30.14
CA PHE A 14 -33.76 9.70 28.85
C PHE A 14 -32.71 9.18 27.87
N VAL A 15 -33.21 8.53 26.82
CA VAL A 15 -32.49 8.02 25.67
C VAL A 15 -31.77 9.20 25.00
N ALA A 16 -30.49 9.38 25.30
CA ALA A 16 -29.61 10.21 24.49
C ALA A 16 -29.21 9.40 23.27
N ALA A 17 -29.98 9.56 22.20
CA ALA A 17 -29.58 9.13 20.87
C ALA A 17 -28.26 9.83 20.51
N LEU A 18 -27.16 9.10 20.69
CA LEU A 18 -25.84 9.41 20.16
C LEU A 18 -25.94 9.38 18.63
N VAL A 19 -26.23 10.54 18.03
CA VAL A 19 -25.84 10.80 16.65
C VAL A 19 -24.33 10.99 16.67
N VAL A 20 -23.61 9.86 16.61
CA VAL A 20 -22.19 9.85 16.29
C VAL A 20 -22.09 10.37 14.87
N GLY A 21 -21.80 11.66 14.74
CA GLY A 21 -21.29 12.23 13.52
C GLY A 21 -20.04 11.43 13.14
N MET A 22 -20.14 10.62 12.10
CA MET A 22 -18.98 10.06 11.43
C MET A 22 -18.28 11.20 10.70
N ALA A 23 -17.57 12.04 11.46
CA ALA A 23 -16.40 12.71 10.95
C ALA A 23 -15.33 11.63 10.81
N THR A 24 -15.30 10.95 9.67
CA THR A 24 -14.07 10.31 9.22
C THR A 24 -13.09 11.44 8.96
N SER A 25 -12.38 11.85 10.01
CA SER A 25 -11.15 12.59 9.86
C SER A 25 -10.25 11.69 9.04
N VAL A 26 -10.15 11.96 7.75
CA VAL A 26 -8.98 11.57 6.97
C VAL A 26 -7.85 12.39 7.59
N ALA A 27 -7.31 11.88 8.69
CA ALA A 27 -6.01 12.29 9.19
C ALA A 27 -5.11 12.25 7.98
N ALA A 28 -4.36 13.32 7.73
CA ALA A 28 -3.48 13.40 6.59
C ALA A 28 -2.51 12.21 6.64
N GLU A 29 -2.83 11.14 5.93
CA GLU A 29 -2.13 9.88 6.11
C GLU A 29 -0.70 10.08 5.63
N ASP A 30 0.24 9.80 6.53
CA ASP A 30 1.64 9.71 6.19
C ASP A 30 1.81 8.57 5.20
N MET A 31 1.94 8.94 3.92
CA MET A 31 2.03 7.95 2.86
C MET A 31 3.26 7.08 3.10
N THR A 32 3.03 5.79 3.28
CA THR A 32 4.08 4.81 3.53
C THR A 32 4.85 4.50 2.25
N ARG A 33 6.06 3.95 2.39
CA ARG A 33 6.89 3.52 1.27
C ARG A 33 6.18 2.55 0.32
N CYS A 34 5.33 1.69 0.87
CA CYS A 34 4.52 0.74 0.11
C CYS A 34 3.49 1.47 -0.76
N GLN A 35 2.77 2.44 -0.18
CA GLN A 35 1.79 3.25 -0.90
C GLN A 35 2.43 4.10 -2.00
N VAL A 36 3.64 4.64 -1.77
CA VAL A 36 4.42 5.33 -2.80
C VAL A 36 4.74 4.40 -3.98
N CYS A 37 5.09 3.15 -3.69
CA CYS A 37 5.33 2.15 -4.73
C CYS A 37 4.08 1.85 -5.55
N ILE A 38 2.98 1.55 -4.87
CA ILE A 38 1.71 1.21 -5.52
C ILE A 38 1.25 2.36 -6.41
N TYR A 39 1.23 3.57 -5.87
CA TYR A 39 0.83 4.77 -6.61
C TYR A 39 1.68 4.96 -7.86
N THR A 40 3.00 4.91 -7.72
CA THR A 40 3.92 5.15 -8.84
C THR A 40 3.77 4.07 -9.91
N LEU A 41 3.74 2.80 -9.54
CA LEU A 41 3.60 1.69 -10.49
C LEU A 41 2.23 1.69 -11.17
N GLU A 42 1.14 2.04 -10.48
CA GLU A 42 -0.18 2.18 -11.10
C GLU A 42 -0.22 3.31 -12.13
N ARG A 43 0.44 4.44 -11.82
CA ARG A 43 0.57 5.55 -12.78
C ARG A 43 1.34 5.11 -14.03
N ILE A 44 2.41 4.35 -13.88
CA ILE A 44 3.19 3.81 -15.01
C ILE A 44 2.36 2.80 -15.80
N LYS A 45 1.67 1.87 -15.12
CA LYS A 45 0.81 0.86 -15.73
C LYS A 45 -0.29 1.49 -16.60
N ASN A 46 -0.87 2.61 -16.14
CA ASN A 46 -1.92 3.32 -16.86
C ASN A 46 -1.41 4.15 -18.06
N GLY A 47 -0.13 4.06 -18.41
CA GLY A 47 0.44 4.74 -19.57
C GLY A 47 0.80 6.20 -19.29
N TYR A 48 1.75 6.42 -18.39
CA TYR A 48 2.24 7.77 -18.09
C TYR A 48 2.93 8.40 -19.32
N THR A 49 2.40 9.54 -19.79
CA THR A 49 2.82 10.19 -21.04
C THR A 49 4.13 10.97 -20.92
N TYR A 50 4.50 11.39 -19.70
CA TYR A 50 5.69 12.20 -19.45
C TYR A 50 6.87 11.36 -18.95
N LEU A 51 7.99 12.01 -18.63
CA LEU A 51 9.17 11.35 -18.06
C LEU A 51 8.87 10.82 -16.65
N LEU A 52 9.33 9.59 -16.34
CA LEU A 52 9.09 8.94 -15.05
C LEU A 52 9.34 9.82 -13.80
N PRO A 53 10.39 10.66 -13.73
CA PRO A 53 10.62 11.54 -12.58
C PRO A 53 9.48 12.54 -12.31
N ASN A 54 8.70 12.91 -13.33
CA ASN A 54 7.57 13.82 -13.15
C ASN A 54 6.47 13.21 -12.26
N ILE A 55 6.35 11.87 -12.22
CA ILE A 55 5.43 11.18 -11.30
C ILE A 55 5.80 11.50 -9.84
N CYS A 56 7.10 11.60 -9.55
CA CYS A 56 7.59 11.90 -8.20
C CYS A 56 7.32 13.35 -7.79
N GLU A 57 7.42 14.29 -8.73
CA GLU A 57 7.02 15.69 -8.51
C GLU A 57 5.51 15.82 -8.29
N GLU A 58 4.70 15.14 -9.12
CA GLU A 58 3.24 15.09 -8.97
C GLU A 58 2.83 14.51 -7.61
N LEU A 59 3.48 13.42 -7.20
CA LEU A 59 3.27 12.78 -5.90
C LEU A 59 3.56 13.76 -4.75
N ASN A 60 4.70 14.43 -4.82
CA ASN A 60 5.14 15.37 -3.79
C ASN A 60 4.23 16.61 -3.72
N ALA A 61 3.76 17.11 -4.86
CA ALA A 61 2.83 18.23 -4.94
C ALA A 61 1.41 17.86 -4.47
N LYS A 62 0.96 16.62 -4.74
CA LYS A 62 -0.38 16.14 -4.38
C LYS A 62 -0.53 15.85 -2.89
N TYR A 63 0.53 15.39 -2.23
CA TYR A 63 0.53 15.04 -0.81
C TYR A 63 1.55 15.89 -0.05
N PRO A 64 1.27 17.19 0.13
CA PRO A 64 2.12 18.03 0.97
C PRO A 64 2.16 17.46 2.39
N GLY A 65 3.34 17.45 3.00
CA GLY A 65 3.49 16.99 4.38
C GLY A 65 2.63 17.80 5.34
N THR A 66 2.15 17.15 6.39
CA THR A 66 1.50 17.84 7.51
C THR A 66 2.53 18.34 8.51
N ASP A 67 2.14 19.36 9.27
CA ASP A 67 2.92 19.92 10.38
C ASP A 67 4.23 20.64 9.99
N GLY A 68 4.26 21.24 8.80
CA GLY A 68 5.38 22.11 8.37
C GLY A 68 6.68 21.37 8.03
N ALA A 69 6.66 20.03 8.05
CA ALA A 69 7.77 19.19 7.60
C ALA A 69 7.47 18.63 6.19
N PRO A 70 8.33 18.88 5.18
CA PRO A 70 8.16 18.25 3.88
C PRO A 70 8.36 16.74 4.01
N LYS A 71 7.37 15.95 3.56
CA LYS A 71 7.49 14.49 3.51
C LYS A 71 8.55 14.11 2.46
N PRO A 72 9.43 13.13 2.72
CA PRO A 72 10.44 12.69 1.75
C PRO A 72 9.83 11.80 0.64
N LEU A 73 8.61 12.09 0.17
CA LEU A 73 7.90 11.29 -0.85
C LEU A 73 8.65 11.29 -2.18
N TYR A 74 9.18 12.45 -2.55
CA TYR A 74 10.01 12.58 -3.75
C TYR A 74 11.20 11.62 -3.72
N GLY A 75 11.94 11.61 -2.60
CA GLY A 75 13.11 10.73 -2.43
C GLY A 75 12.74 9.24 -2.47
N GLN A 76 11.62 8.86 -1.84
CA GLN A 76 11.14 7.47 -1.88
C GLN A 76 10.70 7.05 -3.29
N CYS A 77 10.03 7.93 -4.02
CA CYS A 77 9.65 7.68 -5.41
C CYS A 77 10.88 7.57 -6.32
N MET A 78 11.87 8.45 -6.18
CA MET A 78 13.11 8.37 -6.93
C MET A 78 13.91 7.10 -6.61
N ALA A 79 13.91 6.64 -5.36
CA ALA A 79 14.50 5.37 -4.98
C ALA A 79 13.80 4.18 -5.67
N LEU A 80 12.47 4.22 -5.79
CA LEU A 80 11.70 3.24 -6.55
C LEU A 80 12.05 3.24 -8.04
N LEU A 81 12.04 4.41 -8.68
CA LEU A 81 12.42 4.52 -10.10
C LEU A 81 13.86 4.04 -10.33
N SER A 82 14.75 4.27 -9.37
CA SER A 82 16.11 3.72 -9.40
C SER A 82 16.11 2.19 -9.27
N GLY A 83 15.30 1.62 -8.37
CA GLY A 83 15.12 0.16 -8.25
C GLY A 83 14.52 -0.47 -9.52
N MET A 84 13.66 0.25 -10.22
CA MET A 84 13.11 -0.19 -11.51
C MET A 84 14.18 -0.38 -12.60
N SER A 85 15.38 0.20 -12.47
CA SER A 85 16.48 -0.11 -13.39
C SER A 85 16.92 -1.57 -13.30
N GLN A 86 16.77 -2.22 -12.13
CA GLN A 86 17.10 -3.63 -11.92
C GLN A 86 15.92 -4.55 -12.24
N TRP A 87 14.71 -4.12 -11.86
CA TRP A 87 13.50 -4.95 -11.93
C TRP A 87 12.61 -4.65 -13.15
N GLY A 88 12.96 -3.68 -14.00
CA GLY A 88 12.07 -3.16 -15.05
C GLY A 88 11.60 -4.21 -16.06
N ALA A 89 12.47 -5.17 -16.41
CA ALA A 89 12.11 -6.28 -17.28
C ALA A 89 11.09 -7.22 -16.61
N ASP A 90 11.32 -7.57 -15.35
CA ASP A 90 10.43 -8.43 -14.55
C ASP A 90 9.08 -7.75 -14.32
N VAL A 91 9.07 -6.46 -13.96
CA VAL A 91 7.84 -5.67 -13.77
C VAL A 91 7.00 -5.65 -15.04
N LYS A 92 7.64 -5.42 -16.20
CA LYS A 92 6.95 -5.47 -17.49
C LYS A 92 6.40 -6.87 -17.77
N HIS A 93 7.17 -7.91 -17.46
CA HIS A 93 6.71 -9.29 -17.60
C HIS A 93 5.49 -9.56 -16.71
N TRP A 94 5.52 -9.20 -15.44
CA TRP A 94 4.39 -9.38 -14.51
C TRP A 94 3.15 -8.60 -14.90
N TRP A 95 3.30 -7.41 -15.50
CA TRP A 95 2.16 -6.66 -16.02
C TRP A 95 1.54 -7.29 -17.27
N HIS A 96 2.34 -7.92 -18.13
CA HIS A 96 1.85 -8.52 -19.37
C HIS A 96 1.38 -9.96 -19.22
N PHE A 97 2.13 -10.78 -18.49
CA PHE A 97 1.90 -12.23 -18.37
C PHE A 97 1.28 -12.62 -17.04
N GLY A 98 1.20 -11.70 -16.08
CA GLY A 98 0.65 -11.97 -14.76
C GLY A 98 1.67 -12.57 -13.79
N CYS A 99 1.17 -13.04 -12.66
CA CYS A 99 1.93 -13.78 -11.67
C CYS A 99 1.02 -14.85 -11.05
N TYR A 100 1.62 -15.90 -10.50
CA TYR A 100 0.84 -16.95 -9.84
C TYR A 100 0.49 -16.53 -8.40
N LYS A 101 -0.65 -16.99 -7.92
CA LYS A 101 -1.05 -16.96 -6.52
C LYS A 101 -1.32 -18.40 -6.10
N VAL A 102 -0.82 -18.78 -4.93
CA VAL A 102 -1.20 -20.05 -4.30
C VAL A 102 -2.39 -19.75 -3.43
N GLU A 103 -3.49 -20.48 -3.57
CA GLU A 103 -4.67 -20.34 -2.72
C GLU A 103 -4.52 -21.17 -1.43
N ASP A 104 -5.36 -20.91 -0.41
CA ASP A 104 -5.32 -21.63 0.89
C ASP A 104 -5.38 -23.16 0.77
N TYR A 105 -5.99 -23.66 -0.30
CA TYR A 105 -6.13 -25.09 -0.60
C TYR A 105 -4.98 -25.65 -1.45
N GLY A 106 -3.91 -24.87 -1.66
CA GLY A 106 -2.67 -25.29 -2.34
C GLY A 106 -2.72 -25.29 -3.86
N ALA A 107 -3.81 -24.80 -4.48
CA ALA A 107 -3.85 -24.65 -5.93
C ALA A 107 -3.15 -23.37 -6.38
N MET A 108 -2.54 -23.42 -7.57
CA MET A 108 -1.95 -22.25 -8.22
C MET A 108 -2.94 -21.63 -9.21
N GLU A 109 -3.24 -20.35 -9.04
CA GLU A 109 -4.02 -19.55 -9.97
C GLU A 109 -3.13 -18.51 -10.66
N LEU A 110 -3.29 -18.34 -11.97
CA LEU A 110 -2.62 -17.27 -12.72
C LEU A 110 -3.43 -15.99 -12.62
N ILE A 111 -2.85 -14.94 -12.04
CA ILE A 111 -3.46 -13.62 -11.93
C ILE A 111 -2.83 -12.67 -12.95
N GLN A 112 -3.63 -12.17 -13.89
CA GLN A 112 -3.19 -11.25 -14.94
C GLN A 112 -4.07 -9.99 -15.03
N PRO A 113 -3.50 -8.77 -14.98
CA PRO A 113 -2.10 -8.46 -14.70
C PRO A 113 -1.73 -8.73 -13.23
N CYS A 114 -0.45 -8.92 -12.94
CA CYS A 114 -0.01 -9.13 -11.56
C CYS A 114 -0.38 -7.93 -10.67
N PRO A 115 -0.96 -8.14 -9.47
CA PRO A 115 -1.34 -7.07 -8.56
C PRO A 115 -0.16 -6.18 -8.17
N THR A 116 -0.36 -4.86 -8.14
CA THR A 116 0.73 -3.90 -7.87
C THR A 116 1.34 -4.09 -6.48
N HIS A 117 0.54 -4.40 -5.47
CA HIS A 117 1.02 -4.72 -4.12
C HIS A 117 2.03 -5.86 -4.12
N ALA A 118 1.78 -6.88 -4.94
CA ALA A 118 2.62 -8.06 -5.03
C ALA A 118 3.95 -7.75 -5.72
N VAL A 119 3.89 -6.98 -6.81
CA VAL A 119 5.08 -6.42 -7.45
C VAL A 119 5.90 -5.57 -6.46
N CYS A 120 5.26 -4.70 -5.70
CA CYS A 120 5.90 -3.82 -4.71
C CYS A 120 6.53 -4.55 -3.51
N ALA A 121 6.06 -5.75 -3.17
CA ALA A 121 6.69 -6.61 -2.18
C ALA A 121 7.97 -7.28 -2.73
N LYS A 122 8.01 -7.54 -4.04
CA LYS A 122 9.15 -8.20 -4.70
C LYS A 122 10.27 -7.24 -5.07
N ILE A 123 9.93 -6.09 -5.63
CA ILE A 123 10.94 -5.13 -6.08
C ILE A 123 11.61 -4.47 -4.89
N THR A 124 12.89 -4.16 -5.07
CA THR A 124 13.71 -3.52 -4.06
C THR A 124 14.37 -2.26 -4.60
N ASP A 125 14.76 -1.36 -3.70
CA ASP A 125 15.66 -0.28 -4.05
C ASP A 125 17.08 -0.79 -4.34
N LEU A 126 18.00 0.14 -4.62
CA LEU A 126 19.41 -0.16 -4.84
C LEU A 126 20.10 -0.78 -3.61
N ASN A 127 19.54 -0.58 -2.42
CA ASN A 127 20.02 -1.15 -1.16
C ASN A 127 19.38 -2.50 -0.83
N LYS A 128 18.62 -3.09 -1.77
CA LYS A 128 17.90 -4.36 -1.62
C LYS A 128 16.80 -4.32 -0.55
N VAL A 129 16.29 -3.14 -0.23
CA VAL A 129 15.17 -2.98 0.70
C VAL A 129 13.85 -3.04 -0.08
N PRO A 130 12.91 -3.94 0.26
CA PRO A 130 11.62 -4.01 -0.40
C PRO A 130 10.74 -2.79 -0.07
N PHE A 131 9.81 -2.46 -0.96
CA PHE A 131 8.92 -1.30 -0.76
C PHE A 131 7.67 -1.63 0.06
N CYS A 132 7.13 -2.84 -0.11
CA CYS A 132 6.06 -3.40 0.72
C CYS A 132 6.56 -4.61 1.51
N GLU A 133 5.90 -4.91 2.63
CA GLU A 133 6.08 -6.20 3.29
C GLU A 133 5.55 -7.31 2.38
N TRP A 134 6.21 -8.47 2.43
CA TRP A 134 5.62 -9.69 1.91
C TRP A 134 4.40 -10.04 2.75
N PRO A 135 3.27 -10.43 2.14
CA PRO A 135 2.13 -10.92 2.89
C PRO A 135 2.54 -12.15 3.69
N LYS A 136 1.98 -12.27 4.89
CA LYS A 136 2.37 -13.26 5.90
C LYS A 136 1.71 -14.63 5.68
N SER A 137 0.75 -14.74 4.76
CA SER A 137 0.07 -15.97 4.37
C SER A 137 0.70 -16.56 3.11
N ASP A 138 1.04 -17.85 3.17
CA ASP A 138 1.49 -18.62 2.01
C ASP A 138 0.45 -18.62 0.87
N SER A 139 -0.83 -18.46 1.25
CA SER A 139 -1.99 -18.35 0.38
C SER A 139 -2.21 -16.99 -0.29
N ASP A 140 -1.33 -16.00 -0.07
CA ASP A 140 -1.51 -14.69 -0.67
C ASP A 140 -0.48 -14.35 -1.75
N MET A 141 0.75 -14.87 -1.73
CA MET A 141 1.77 -14.51 -2.75
C MET A 141 2.90 -15.53 -2.99
N GLU A 142 2.61 -16.83 -3.10
CA GLU A 142 3.67 -17.78 -3.47
C GLU A 142 4.12 -17.77 -4.94
N GLY A 143 3.50 -16.99 -5.84
CA GLY A 143 3.96 -16.92 -7.24
C GLY A 143 4.86 -15.73 -7.62
N LEU A 144 5.25 -14.87 -6.66
CA LEU A 144 6.41 -13.97 -6.86
C LEU A 144 7.69 -14.51 -6.21
N LYS A 145 7.61 -15.62 -5.45
CA LYS A 145 8.80 -16.41 -5.11
C LYS A 145 9.32 -17.06 -6.40
N SER A 146 10.09 -16.30 -7.16
CA SER A 146 11.11 -16.84 -8.05
C SER A 146 10.56 -17.81 -9.12
N CYS A 147 10.02 -17.29 -10.24
CA CYS A 147 10.15 -17.98 -11.54
C CYS A 147 11.64 -18.06 -12.00
N LYS A 148 12.56 -18.15 -11.04
CA LYS A 148 13.99 -18.34 -11.23
C LYS A 148 14.40 -19.77 -10.89
N ASP A 149 13.57 -20.52 -10.15
CA ASP A 149 13.98 -21.81 -9.60
C ASP A 149 13.14 -23.02 -10.06
N GLU A 150 11.87 -22.89 -10.46
CA GLU A 150 11.15 -24.04 -11.03
C GLU A 150 9.94 -23.63 -11.88
N LYS A 151 10.05 -23.94 -13.19
CA LYS A 151 8.96 -24.14 -14.16
C LYS A 151 7.65 -23.36 -13.95
N CYS A 152 7.68 -22.05 -14.20
CA CYS A 152 6.45 -21.31 -14.48
C CYS A 152 5.97 -21.64 -15.92
N GLY A 153 5.21 -22.74 -16.08
CA GLY A 153 4.43 -23.02 -17.29
C GLY A 153 5.01 -23.99 -18.31
N GLU A 154 5.29 -25.24 -17.93
CA GLU A 154 5.36 -26.36 -18.89
C GLU A 154 4.28 -27.40 -18.56
N THR A 155 3.15 -27.29 -19.25
CA THR A 155 2.32 -28.42 -19.70
C THR A 155 1.92 -28.17 -21.13
#